data_AF-A0A7J3A8X6-F1
#
_entry.id   AF-A0A7J3A8X6-F1
#
_cell.length_a   1.000
_cell.length_b   1.000
_cell.length_c   1.000
_cell.angle_alpha   90.00
_cell.angle_beta   90.00
_cell.angle_gamma   90.00
#
_symmetry.space_group_name_H-M   'P 1'
#
loop_
_entity.id
_entity.type
_entity.pdbx_description
1 polymer ?
#
loop_
_entity_poly.entity_id
_entity_poly.type
_entity_poly.pdbx_seq_one_letter_code
_entity_poly.pdbx_strand_id
1 'polypeptide(L)'
;MALQSKYEIKLISLFDRDELMKRYEDRFLYEEKAEIYGCCIKLLTDLKYVKERWEESFYPMSSNIRSHGRLIVVNEEDEAQKVLYDPLSRTAFLINIDYYGWVKSIALSVAGDILEDNHGINSVHGACVDIDGKGACLIAPSRSGKTTHTYGLLRLRGVRVVSDDWFFVRLLGDYAVAFASEKNFYIEADIAKHWCEYQKLVEKAEFDSKGRAVVNVRWVIGKGKILPLTTLKKAILLRRDEGERWVFNKLSAEEATRYIEVNDFCNPHLLVKDERKTDLRRKFFRQLFDALEVYMVNTANPISQSHEAIKEILGQ
;
A
#
# COMPACT_ATOMS: atom_id res chain seq x y z
N MET A 1 -5.21 -17.08 15.44
CA MET A 1 -4.30 -16.95 14.29
C MET A 1 -3.14 -16.06 14.71
N ALA A 2 -1.91 -16.57 14.55
CA ALA A 2 -0.69 -15.98 15.07
C ALA A 2 -0.52 -14.49 14.68
N LEU A 3 0.09 -13.70 15.58
CA LEU A 3 0.65 -12.40 15.21
C LEU A 3 1.54 -12.63 13.98
N GLN A 4 1.22 -11.99 12.86
CA GLN A 4 2.19 -11.88 11.76
C GLN A 4 3.38 -11.13 12.35
N SER A 5 4.51 -11.82 12.51
CA SER A 5 5.74 -11.26 13.06
C SER A 5 6.15 -10.06 12.22
N LYS A 6 5.91 -8.85 12.74
CA LYS A 6 6.34 -7.60 12.12
C LYS A 6 7.86 -7.71 11.92
N TYR A 7 8.34 -7.61 10.69
CA TYR A 7 9.78 -7.52 10.45
C TYR A 7 10.29 -6.17 10.98
N GLU A 8 11.54 -6.15 11.43
CA GLU A 8 12.22 -4.93 11.80
C GLU A 8 12.93 -4.34 10.57
N ILE A 9 12.82 -3.02 10.40
CA ILE A 9 13.57 -2.27 9.39
C ILE A 9 14.78 -1.66 10.09
N LYS A 10 15.98 -2.07 9.66
CA LYS A 10 17.24 -1.53 10.15
C LYS A 10 17.92 -0.70 9.07
N LEU A 11 18.24 0.55 9.39
CA LEU A 11 19.06 1.38 8.52
C LEU A 11 20.51 0.89 8.56
N ILE A 12 21.15 0.81 7.41
CA ILE A 12 22.53 0.35 7.24
C ILE A 12 23.36 1.41 6.49
N SER A 13 24.68 1.33 6.64
CA SER A 13 25.59 2.23 5.93
C SER A 13 25.85 1.77 4.50
N LEU A 14 26.50 2.64 3.70
CA LEU A 14 27.00 2.24 2.37
C LEU A 14 28.00 1.09 2.44
N PHE A 15 28.83 1.02 3.48
CA PHE A 15 29.82 -0.05 3.64
C PHE A 15 29.11 -1.40 3.87
N ASP A 16 28.15 -1.43 4.79
CA ASP A 16 27.33 -2.63 5.04
C ASP A 16 26.58 -3.06 3.76
N ARG A 17 26.04 -2.09 3.02
CA ARG A 17 25.36 -2.32 1.74
C ARG A 17 26.31 -2.96 0.73
N ASP A 18 27.52 -2.42 0.57
CA ASP A 18 28.52 -2.93 -0.37
C ASP A 18 28.98 -4.36 -0.01
N GLU A 19 29.11 -4.66 1.28
CA GLU A 19 29.40 -6.03 1.76
C GLU A 19 28.27 -7.00 1.45
N LEU A 20 27.02 -6.62 1.71
CA LEU A 20 25.85 -7.45 1.39
C LEU A 20 25.68 -7.67 -0.12
N MET A 21 25.97 -6.65 -0.93
CA MET A 21 25.96 -6.79 -2.40
C MET A 21 26.97 -7.85 -2.85
N LYS A 22 28.23 -7.75 -2.39
CA LYS A 22 29.27 -8.75 -2.71
C LYS A 22 28.91 -10.14 -2.21
N ARG A 23 28.27 -10.24 -1.04
CA ARG A 23 27.84 -11.53 -0.47
C ARG A 23 26.82 -12.26 -1.35
N TYR A 24 25.91 -11.53 -2.00
CA TYR A 24 24.80 -12.14 -2.73
C TYR A 24 24.90 -12.03 -4.25
N GLU A 25 25.88 -11.32 -4.82
CA GLU A 25 25.94 -11.03 -6.26
C GLU A 25 25.92 -12.27 -7.16
N ASP A 26 26.61 -13.34 -6.75
CA ASP A 26 26.65 -14.61 -7.49
C ASP A 26 25.33 -15.40 -7.44
N ARG A 27 24.38 -14.99 -6.60
CA ARG A 27 23.07 -15.65 -6.46
C ARG A 27 21.99 -15.06 -7.35
N PHE A 28 22.20 -13.91 -7.98
CA PHE A 28 21.11 -13.23 -8.70
C PHE A 28 20.77 -13.96 -10.01
N LEU A 29 19.77 -14.85 -9.96
CA LEU A 29 19.25 -15.56 -11.13
C LEU A 29 18.23 -14.73 -11.91
N TYR A 30 17.50 -13.85 -11.22
CA TYR A 30 16.45 -13.03 -11.77
C TYR A 30 16.73 -11.55 -11.50
N GLU A 31 16.64 -10.75 -12.56
CA GLU A 31 16.78 -9.30 -12.53
C GLU A 31 15.59 -8.63 -13.21
N GLU A 32 14.63 -8.16 -12.42
CA GLU A 32 13.42 -7.53 -12.95
C GLU A 32 13.37 -6.05 -12.61
N LYS A 33 12.73 -5.25 -13.46
CA LYS A 33 12.54 -3.81 -13.20
C LYS A 33 11.06 -3.48 -13.22
N ALA A 34 10.58 -2.87 -12.15
CA ALA A 34 9.25 -2.31 -12.04
C ALA A 34 9.25 -0.80 -12.28
N GLU A 35 8.20 -0.33 -12.95
CA GLU A 35 7.78 1.05 -12.96
C GLU A 35 6.78 1.24 -11.81
N ILE A 36 7.19 2.01 -10.79
CA ILE A 36 6.37 2.37 -9.64
C ILE A 36 6.25 3.89 -9.60
N TYR A 37 5.19 4.41 -10.22
CA TYR A 37 4.87 5.83 -10.29
C TYR A 37 6.05 6.74 -10.71
N GLY A 38 6.69 6.37 -11.82
CA GLY A 38 7.86 7.01 -12.42
C GLY A 38 9.19 6.47 -11.90
N CYS A 39 9.21 5.74 -10.78
CA CYS A 39 10.43 5.15 -10.25
C CYS A 39 10.75 3.80 -10.91
N CYS A 40 11.97 3.66 -11.45
CA CYS A 40 12.53 2.36 -11.81
C CYS A 40 13.07 1.66 -10.55
N ILE A 41 12.34 0.68 -10.02
CA ILE A 41 12.80 -0.16 -8.91
C ILE A 41 13.26 -1.51 -9.45
N LYS A 42 14.52 -1.90 -9.18
CA LYS A 42 15.09 -3.17 -9.65
C LYS A 42 15.03 -4.23 -8.56
N LEU A 43 14.46 -5.39 -8.87
CA LEU A 43 14.50 -6.60 -8.08
C LEU A 43 15.72 -7.45 -8.49
N LEU A 44 16.44 -7.98 -7.49
CA LEU A 44 17.53 -8.94 -7.62
C LEU A 44 17.24 -10.14 -6.70
N THR A 45 17.12 -11.35 -7.24
CA THR A 45 16.74 -12.54 -6.46
C THR A 45 17.12 -13.86 -7.14
N ASP A 46 17.30 -14.93 -6.37
CA ASP A 46 17.29 -16.33 -6.84
C ASP A 46 15.91 -16.99 -6.73
N LEU A 47 14.94 -16.31 -6.12
CA LEU A 47 13.64 -16.88 -5.79
C LEU A 47 12.66 -16.68 -6.95
N LYS A 48 12.44 -17.76 -7.73
CA LYS A 48 11.49 -17.75 -8.87
C LYS A 48 10.10 -17.24 -8.49
N TYR A 49 9.58 -17.68 -7.35
CA TYR A 49 8.29 -17.25 -6.84
C TYR A 49 8.22 -15.73 -6.64
N VAL A 50 9.28 -15.10 -6.10
CA VAL A 50 9.32 -13.65 -5.91
C VAL A 50 9.31 -12.93 -7.24
N LYS A 51 10.07 -13.42 -8.24
CA LYS A 51 10.09 -12.89 -9.60
C LYS A 51 8.72 -12.92 -10.26
N GLU A 52 8.02 -14.05 -10.19
CA GLU A 52 6.70 -14.19 -10.82
C GLU A 52 5.66 -13.26 -10.19
N ARG A 53 5.59 -13.22 -8.86
CA ARG A 53 4.68 -12.33 -8.14
C ARG A 53 5.00 -10.85 -8.40
N TRP A 54 6.28 -10.49 -8.54
CA TRP A 54 6.73 -9.14 -8.89
C TRP A 54 6.16 -8.65 -10.22
N GLU A 55 6.26 -9.46 -11.28
CA GLU A 55 5.74 -9.13 -12.62
C GLU A 55 4.21 -9.08 -12.69
N GLU A 56 3.56 -9.84 -11.82
CA GLU A 56 2.12 -9.76 -11.64
C GLU A 56 1.73 -8.46 -10.93
N SER A 57 2.47 -8.01 -9.92
CA SER A 57 2.14 -6.82 -9.13
C SER A 57 2.41 -5.51 -9.85
N PHE A 58 3.50 -5.40 -10.62
CA PHE A 58 3.97 -4.12 -11.16
C PHE A 58 3.99 -4.07 -12.69
N TYR A 59 4.00 -2.85 -13.24
CA TYR A 59 4.28 -2.65 -14.66
C TYR A 59 5.79 -2.81 -14.90
N PRO A 60 6.21 -3.44 -16.01
CA PRO A 60 7.63 -3.58 -16.33
C PRO A 60 8.22 -2.22 -16.73
N MET A 61 9.46 -1.97 -16.31
CA MET A 61 10.26 -0.83 -16.77
C MET A 61 11.27 -1.29 -17.82
N SER A 62 11.56 -0.43 -18.81
CA SER A 62 12.54 -0.73 -19.85
C SER A 62 13.90 -1.13 -19.28
N SER A 63 14.53 -2.16 -19.86
CA SER A 63 15.89 -2.60 -19.52
C SER A 63 16.95 -1.50 -19.72
N ASN A 64 16.70 -0.55 -20.63
CA ASN A 64 17.59 0.57 -20.91
C ASN A 64 17.59 1.64 -19.79
N ILE A 65 16.56 1.70 -18.96
CA ILE A 65 16.46 2.66 -17.86
C ILE A 65 17.27 2.14 -16.66
N ARG A 66 18.02 3.02 -16.00
CA ARG A 66 18.79 2.67 -14.80
C ARG A 66 17.88 2.77 -13.56
N SER A 67 18.12 1.88 -12.60
CA SER A 67 17.30 1.78 -11.40
C SER A 67 17.53 2.98 -10.48
N HIS A 68 16.45 3.59 -10.00
CA HIS A 68 16.47 4.62 -8.97
C HIS A 68 16.56 4.01 -7.57
N GLY A 69 16.05 2.78 -7.39
CA GLY A 69 16.17 2.00 -6.15
C GLY A 69 16.27 0.51 -6.44
N ARG A 70 16.70 -0.26 -5.45
CA ARG A 70 16.94 -1.71 -5.59
C ARG A 70 16.37 -2.49 -4.42
N LEU A 71 15.84 -3.68 -4.70
CA LEU A 71 15.45 -4.68 -3.73
C LEU A 71 16.23 -5.96 -3.99
N ILE A 72 16.94 -6.42 -2.98
CA ILE A 72 17.61 -7.72 -2.97
C ILE A 72 16.75 -8.63 -2.08
N VAL A 73 16.22 -9.70 -2.64
CA VAL A 73 15.37 -10.65 -1.91
C VAL A 73 16.00 -12.03 -1.97
N VAL A 74 16.42 -12.56 -0.83
CA VAL A 74 17.17 -13.81 -0.75
C VAL A 74 16.76 -14.60 0.49
N ASN A 75 16.97 -15.91 0.43
CA ASN A 75 16.92 -16.76 1.63
C ASN A 75 18.34 -17.08 2.10
N GLU A 76 18.58 -17.14 3.39
CA GLU A 76 19.87 -17.48 3.97
C GLU A 76 19.70 -18.39 5.18
N GLU A 77 20.41 -19.52 5.17
CA GLU A 77 20.39 -20.45 6.30
C GLU A 77 20.92 -19.76 7.57
N ASP A 78 20.36 -20.14 8.72
CA ASP A 78 20.72 -19.63 10.05
C ASP A 78 20.51 -18.11 10.29
N GLU A 79 19.90 -17.40 9.34
CA GLU A 79 19.56 -15.99 9.49
C GLU A 79 18.10 -15.78 9.89
N ALA A 80 17.87 -14.82 10.78
CA ALA A 80 16.51 -14.39 11.10
C ALA A 80 15.94 -13.52 9.98
N GLN A 81 14.61 -13.48 9.90
CA GLN A 81 13.90 -12.56 9.02
C GLN A 81 14.28 -11.11 9.35
N LYS A 82 14.80 -10.36 8.36
CA LYS A 82 15.18 -8.95 8.54
C LYS A 82 15.06 -8.15 7.26
N VAL A 83 14.76 -6.86 7.43
CA VAL A 83 14.79 -5.87 6.36
C VAL A 83 15.86 -4.84 6.67
N LEU A 84 16.84 -4.72 5.77
CA LEU A 84 17.92 -3.76 5.87
C LEU A 84 17.76 -2.72 4.77
N TYR A 85 18.00 -1.45 5.08
CA TYR A 85 17.84 -0.38 4.10
C TYR A 85 18.97 0.63 4.16
N ASP A 86 19.60 0.89 3.02
CA ASP A 86 20.51 2.02 2.84
C ASP A 86 19.77 3.18 2.16
N PRO A 87 19.49 4.29 2.88
CA PRO A 87 18.80 5.45 2.32
C PRO A 87 19.60 6.19 1.25
N LEU A 88 20.93 6.09 1.24
CA LEU A 88 21.74 6.86 0.30
C LEU A 88 21.70 6.26 -1.11
N SER A 89 21.90 4.95 -1.23
CA SER A 89 21.78 4.25 -2.51
C SER A 89 20.37 3.74 -2.85
N ARG A 90 19.42 3.91 -1.93
CA ARG A 90 18.03 3.44 -2.04
C ARG A 90 17.95 1.92 -2.28
N THR A 91 18.75 1.18 -1.51
CA THR A 91 18.89 -0.28 -1.64
C THR A 91 18.33 -0.96 -0.40
N ALA A 92 17.35 -1.84 -0.59
CA ALA A 92 16.76 -2.66 0.47
C ALA A 92 17.18 -4.13 0.32
N PHE A 93 17.53 -4.78 1.42
CA PHE A 93 17.74 -6.22 1.51
C PHE A 93 16.63 -6.84 2.35
N LEU A 94 15.99 -7.86 1.79
CA LEU A 94 14.92 -8.63 2.40
C LEU A 94 15.41 -10.06 2.53
N ILE A 95 15.82 -10.44 3.73
CA ILE A 95 16.41 -11.75 4.02
C ILE A 95 15.36 -12.60 4.73
N ASN A 96 15.12 -13.81 4.22
CA ASN A 96 14.15 -14.77 4.76
C ASN A 96 12.73 -14.21 4.93
N ILE A 97 12.30 -13.36 4.00
CA ILE A 97 10.93 -12.85 3.95
C ILE A 97 10.03 -13.90 3.30
N ASP A 98 9.19 -14.55 4.11
CA ASP A 98 8.29 -15.63 3.68
C ASP A 98 6.93 -15.13 3.16
N TYR A 99 6.70 -13.82 3.18
CA TYR A 99 5.45 -13.19 2.82
C TYR A 99 5.64 -12.15 1.72
N TYR A 100 5.16 -12.47 0.51
CA TYR A 100 5.32 -11.62 -0.67
C TYR A 100 4.72 -10.22 -0.50
N GLY A 101 3.60 -10.11 0.23
CA GLY A 101 3.00 -8.81 0.55
C GLY A 101 4.00 -7.82 1.18
N TRP A 102 4.98 -8.29 1.95
CA TRP A 102 6.03 -7.41 2.48
C TRP A 102 7.08 -7.02 1.44
N VAL A 103 7.44 -7.92 0.52
CA VAL A 103 8.31 -7.58 -0.61
C VAL A 103 7.70 -6.45 -1.44
N LYS A 104 6.42 -6.60 -1.78
CA LYS A 104 5.60 -5.60 -2.47
C LYS A 104 5.57 -4.27 -1.70
N SER A 105 5.22 -4.29 -0.41
CA SER A 105 5.16 -3.08 0.41
C SER A 105 6.51 -2.38 0.52
N ILE A 106 7.62 -3.10 0.66
CA ILE A 106 8.95 -2.48 0.70
C ILE A 106 9.32 -1.87 -0.65
N ALA A 107 8.94 -2.48 -1.77
CA ALA A 107 9.16 -1.88 -3.09
C ALA A 107 8.45 -0.53 -3.24
N LEU A 108 7.19 -0.48 -2.80
CA LEU A 108 6.39 0.74 -2.73
C LEU A 108 7.00 1.78 -1.78
N SER A 109 7.54 1.35 -0.64
CA SER A 109 8.22 2.25 0.30
C SER A 109 9.55 2.79 -0.24
N VAL A 110 10.33 2.00 -0.98
CA VAL A 110 11.56 2.50 -1.63
C VAL A 110 11.22 3.56 -2.67
N ALA A 111 10.19 3.33 -3.49
CA ALA A 111 9.69 4.35 -4.40
C ALA A 111 9.17 5.59 -3.64
N GLY A 112 8.38 5.39 -2.58
CA GLY A 112 7.87 6.47 -1.73
C GLY A 112 8.97 7.32 -1.10
N ASP A 113 10.05 6.71 -0.62
CA ASP A 113 11.20 7.39 -0.02
C ASP A 113 11.95 8.28 -1.03
N ILE A 114 12.07 7.84 -2.29
CA ILE A 114 12.62 8.63 -3.40
C ILE A 114 11.68 9.81 -3.74
N LEU A 115 10.39 9.52 -3.84
CA LEU A 115 9.35 10.44 -4.28
C LEU A 115 9.10 11.57 -3.27
N GLU A 116 9.06 11.25 -1.99
CA GLU A 116 8.78 12.23 -0.93
C GLU A 116 9.97 13.19 -0.74
N ASP A 117 11.21 12.70 -0.89
CA ASP A 117 12.41 13.53 -0.77
C ASP A 117 12.61 14.49 -1.95
N ASN A 118 12.44 13.99 -3.18
CA ASN A 118 12.95 14.69 -4.37
C ASN A 118 11.85 15.27 -5.27
N HIS A 119 10.59 14.86 -5.08
CA HIS A 119 9.52 15.17 -6.03
C HIS A 119 8.26 15.75 -5.40
N GLY A 120 8.21 15.89 -4.07
CA GLY A 120 7.01 16.35 -3.36
C GLY A 120 5.80 15.44 -3.57
N ILE A 121 6.04 14.16 -3.89
CA ILE A 121 5.03 13.14 -4.09
C ILE A 121 5.02 12.27 -2.84
N ASN A 122 3.87 12.07 -2.23
CA ASN A 122 3.76 11.29 -1.00
C ASN A 122 2.89 10.06 -1.22
N SER A 123 3.14 9.01 -0.46
CA SER A 123 2.31 7.81 -0.47
C SER A 123 1.32 7.79 0.68
N VAL A 124 0.15 7.21 0.43
CA VAL A 124 -0.84 6.87 1.45
C VAL A 124 -1.04 5.36 1.44
N HIS A 125 -0.85 4.73 2.60
CA HIS A 125 -1.23 3.33 2.81
C HIS A 125 -2.74 3.28 3.10
N GLY A 126 -3.52 3.12 2.04
CA GLY A 126 -4.96 3.26 2.03
C GLY A 126 -5.54 2.77 0.71
N ALA A 127 -6.84 2.52 0.69
CA ALA A 127 -7.56 2.29 -0.55
C ALA A 127 -7.95 3.63 -1.17
N CYS A 128 -8.05 3.70 -2.49
CA CYS A 128 -8.53 4.83 -3.24
C CYS A 128 -9.55 4.38 -4.28
N VAL A 129 -10.74 4.95 -4.20
CA VAL A 129 -11.87 4.68 -5.09
C VAL A 129 -12.34 5.98 -5.73
N ASP A 130 -13.04 5.85 -6.85
CA ASP A 130 -13.66 6.95 -7.58
C ASP A 130 -15.15 6.66 -7.71
N ILE A 131 -15.99 7.64 -7.37
CA ILE A 131 -17.44 7.55 -7.46
C ILE A 131 -17.90 8.66 -8.39
N ASP A 132 -18.28 8.30 -9.62
CA ASP A 132 -18.73 9.23 -10.66
C ASP A 132 -17.78 10.43 -10.87
N GLY A 133 -16.47 10.17 -10.83
CA GLY A 133 -15.42 11.19 -11.01
C GLY A 133 -15.01 11.94 -9.73
N LYS A 134 -15.56 11.56 -8.56
CA LYS A 134 -15.16 12.09 -7.26
C LYS A 134 -14.36 11.05 -6.49
N GLY A 135 -13.08 11.31 -6.28
CA GLY A 135 -12.19 10.41 -5.54
C GLY A 135 -12.46 10.41 -4.04
N ALA A 136 -12.34 9.23 -3.43
CA ALA A 136 -12.31 9.07 -1.99
C ALA A 136 -11.23 8.07 -1.57
N CYS A 137 -10.61 8.28 -0.41
CA CYS A 137 -9.67 7.33 0.15
C CYS A 137 -10.14 6.77 1.50
N LEU A 138 -9.81 5.50 1.75
CA LEU A 138 -10.00 4.83 3.04
C LEU A 138 -8.61 4.57 3.63
N ILE A 139 -8.31 5.22 4.75
CA ILE A 139 -7.01 5.12 5.42
C ILE A 139 -7.24 4.47 6.78
N ALA A 140 -6.44 3.46 7.08
CA ALA A 140 -6.67 2.68 8.27
C ALA A 140 -5.38 2.02 8.77
N PRO A 141 -5.20 1.89 10.09
CA PRO A 141 -4.25 0.94 10.63
C PRO A 141 -4.57 -0.48 10.15
N SER A 142 -3.58 -1.37 10.21
CA SER A 142 -3.74 -2.77 9.84
C SER A 142 -4.90 -3.41 10.61
N ARG A 143 -5.70 -4.23 9.91
CA ARG A 143 -6.85 -5.01 10.44
C ARG A 143 -8.09 -4.19 10.85
N SER A 144 -8.18 -2.92 10.46
CA SER A 144 -9.36 -2.09 10.74
C SER A 144 -10.51 -2.22 9.72
N GLY A 145 -10.46 -3.20 8.79
CA GLY A 145 -11.54 -3.45 7.82
C GLY A 145 -11.43 -2.73 6.46
N LYS A 146 -10.28 -2.10 6.16
CA LYS A 146 -10.01 -1.36 4.90
C LYS A 146 -10.38 -2.16 3.65
N THR A 147 -9.80 -3.36 3.51
CA THR A 147 -10.00 -4.23 2.34
C THR A 147 -11.46 -4.65 2.25
N THR A 148 -12.06 -5.08 3.36
CA THR A 148 -13.48 -5.47 3.42
C THR A 148 -14.39 -4.37 2.89
N HIS A 149 -14.25 -3.13 3.36
CA HIS A 149 -15.12 -2.03 2.92
C HIS A 149 -14.85 -1.61 1.47
N THR A 150 -13.58 -1.61 1.03
CA THR A 150 -13.21 -1.26 -0.36
C THR A 150 -13.85 -2.21 -1.36
N TYR A 151 -13.76 -3.52 -1.11
CA TYR A 151 -14.39 -4.53 -1.99
C TYR A 151 -15.91 -4.52 -1.89
N GLY A 152 -16.48 -4.10 -0.76
CA GLY A 152 -17.91 -3.81 -0.63
C GLY A 152 -18.35 -2.68 -1.57
N LEU A 153 -17.59 -1.57 -1.60
CA LEU A 153 -17.88 -0.43 -2.47
C LEU A 153 -17.77 -0.78 -3.96
N LEU A 154 -16.83 -1.65 -4.34
CA LEU A 154 -16.64 -2.04 -5.73
C LEU A 154 -17.86 -2.75 -6.37
N ARG A 155 -18.75 -3.29 -5.53
CA ARG A 155 -20.03 -3.90 -5.94
C ARG A 155 -21.05 -2.86 -6.40
N LEU A 156 -20.89 -1.61 -6.01
CA LEU A 156 -21.82 -0.54 -6.33
C LEU A 156 -21.66 -0.06 -7.78
N ARG A 157 -22.74 0.46 -8.37
CA ARG A 157 -22.69 1.12 -9.68
C ARG A 157 -21.95 2.46 -9.56
N GLY A 158 -21.31 2.93 -10.63
CA GLY A 158 -20.55 4.20 -10.61
C GLY A 158 -19.19 4.14 -9.89
N VAL A 159 -19.00 3.21 -8.95
CA VAL A 159 -17.72 3.07 -8.22
C VAL A 159 -16.65 2.40 -9.09
N ARG A 160 -15.44 2.95 -9.09
CA ARG A 160 -14.22 2.43 -9.69
C ARG A 160 -13.09 2.43 -8.66
N VAL A 161 -12.05 1.62 -8.84
CA VAL A 161 -10.88 1.57 -7.94
C VAL A 161 -9.65 2.13 -8.62
N VAL A 162 -8.90 2.94 -7.89
CA VAL A 162 -7.56 3.40 -8.26
C VAL A 162 -6.51 2.52 -7.59
N SER A 163 -6.71 2.23 -6.30
CA SER A 163 -5.88 1.27 -5.55
C SER A 163 -6.66 0.68 -4.39
N ASP A 164 -6.37 -0.54 -3.97
CA ASP A 164 -6.99 -1.16 -2.80
C ASP A 164 -6.13 -1.06 -1.52
N ASP A 165 -4.83 -0.77 -1.66
CA ASP A 165 -3.89 -0.88 -0.55
C ASP A 165 -2.93 0.29 -0.39
N TRP A 166 -2.41 0.84 -1.50
CA TRP A 166 -1.41 1.90 -1.51
C TRP A 166 -1.57 2.82 -2.72
N PHE A 167 -1.50 4.13 -2.55
CA PHE A 167 -1.54 5.07 -3.68
C PHE A 167 -0.60 6.25 -3.46
N PHE A 168 -0.20 6.90 -4.55
CA PHE A 168 0.61 8.11 -4.50
C PHE A 168 -0.27 9.33 -4.67
N VAL A 169 0.11 10.43 -4.03
CA VAL A 169 -0.63 11.69 -4.04
C VAL A 169 0.27 12.82 -4.48
N ARG A 170 -0.26 13.65 -5.38
CA ARG A 170 0.30 14.97 -5.70
C ARG A 170 -0.67 16.04 -5.25
N LEU A 171 -0.15 17.00 -4.50
CA LEU A 171 -0.86 18.23 -4.17
C LEU A 171 -0.56 19.26 -5.26
N LEU A 172 -1.61 19.68 -5.98
CA LEU A 172 -1.55 20.59 -7.12
C LEU A 172 -2.49 21.78 -6.84
N GLY A 173 -1.97 22.81 -6.17
CA GLY A 173 -2.80 23.88 -5.61
C GLY A 173 -3.78 23.32 -4.60
N ASP A 174 -5.07 23.59 -4.78
CA ASP A 174 -6.14 23.13 -3.89
C ASP A 174 -6.61 21.69 -4.20
N TYR A 175 -5.95 21.00 -5.12
CA TYR A 175 -6.33 19.66 -5.55
C TYR A 175 -5.35 18.60 -5.06
N ALA A 176 -5.87 17.56 -4.42
CA ALA A 176 -5.14 16.32 -4.18
C ALA A 176 -5.48 15.29 -5.25
N VAL A 177 -4.50 14.92 -6.08
CA VAL A 177 -4.68 13.91 -7.14
C VAL A 177 -4.00 12.62 -6.70
N ALA A 178 -4.77 11.54 -6.63
CA ALA A 178 -4.32 10.20 -6.26
C ALA A 178 -4.04 9.35 -7.50
N PHE A 179 -2.95 8.58 -7.46
CA PHE A 179 -2.48 7.73 -8.55
C PHE A 179 -2.28 6.30 -8.07
N ALA A 180 -2.68 5.34 -8.91
CA ALA A 180 -2.47 3.93 -8.66
C ALA A 180 -0.97 3.63 -8.50
N SER A 181 -0.63 2.75 -7.56
CA SER A 181 0.75 2.34 -7.32
C SER A 181 1.10 0.97 -7.94
N GLU A 182 0.08 0.19 -8.30
CA GLU A 182 0.19 -1.23 -8.66
C GLU A 182 -0.65 -1.56 -9.90
N LYS A 183 -0.30 -2.65 -10.59
CA LYS A 183 -0.99 -3.18 -11.77
C LYS A 183 -2.17 -4.09 -11.41
N ASN A 184 -1.98 -4.89 -10.36
CA ASN A 184 -2.91 -5.90 -9.84
C ASN A 184 -2.94 -5.81 -8.30
N PHE A 185 -3.95 -6.43 -7.68
CA PHE A 185 -4.21 -6.29 -6.25
C PHE A 185 -3.86 -7.56 -5.48
N TYR A 186 -3.52 -7.41 -4.20
CA TYR A 186 -3.11 -8.51 -3.33
C TYR A 186 -4.21 -8.81 -2.31
N ILE A 187 -4.98 -9.87 -2.53
CA ILE A 187 -6.23 -10.14 -1.81
C ILE A 187 -6.12 -11.28 -0.80
N GLU A 188 -7.04 -11.28 0.16
CA GLU A 188 -7.25 -12.36 1.13
C GLU A 188 -8.19 -13.42 0.56
N ALA A 189 -7.90 -14.70 0.83
CA ALA A 189 -8.77 -15.81 0.43
C ALA A 189 -10.19 -15.70 1.05
N ASP A 190 -10.33 -15.03 2.19
CA ASP A 190 -11.59 -14.88 2.89
C ASP A 190 -12.48 -13.74 2.38
N ILE A 191 -12.05 -12.99 1.36
CA ILE A 191 -12.85 -11.89 0.79
C ILE A 191 -14.23 -12.37 0.33
N ALA A 192 -14.31 -13.61 -0.19
CA ALA A 192 -15.55 -14.23 -0.62
C ALA A 192 -16.50 -14.59 0.53
N LYS A 193 -16.00 -14.72 1.78
CA LYS A 193 -16.85 -14.95 2.97
C LYS A 193 -17.66 -13.71 3.31
N HIS A 194 -17.11 -12.52 3.05
CA HIS A 194 -17.80 -11.25 3.28
C HIS A 194 -18.64 -10.83 2.06
N TRP A 195 -18.16 -11.14 0.86
CA TRP A 195 -18.76 -10.71 -0.40
C TRP A 195 -18.73 -11.86 -1.43
N CYS A 196 -19.81 -12.64 -1.49
CA CYS A 196 -19.86 -13.90 -2.24
C CYS A 196 -19.63 -13.74 -3.75
N GLU A 197 -19.83 -12.55 -4.33
CA GLU A 197 -19.60 -12.27 -5.74
C GLU A 197 -18.12 -12.45 -6.16
N TYR A 198 -17.19 -12.40 -5.21
CA TYR A 198 -15.77 -12.63 -5.46
C TYR A 198 -15.36 -14.11 -5.38
N GLN A 199 -16.29 -15.04 -5.15
CA GLN A 199 -15.97 -16.48 -5.09
C GLN A 199 -15.24 -16.97 -6.36
N LYS A 200 -15.69 -16.53 -7.54
CA LYS A 200 -15.02 -16.87 -8.82
C LYS A 200 -13.61 -16.30 -8.95
N LEU A 201 -13.30 -15.20 -8.26
CA LEU A 201 -11.95 -14.65 -8.20
C LEU A 201 -11.05 -15.55 -7.37
N VAL A 202 -11.54 -15.94 -6.19
CA VAL A 202 -10.83 -16.80 -5.24
C VAL A 202 -10.56 -18.18 -5.85
N GLU A 203 -11.53 -18.78 -6.54
CA GLU A 203 -11.36 -20.10 -7.19
C GLU A 203 -10.26 -20.15 -8.26
N LYS A 204 -9.89 -19.00 -8.84
CA LYS A 204 -8.87 -18.90 -9.90
C LYS A 204 -7.54 -18.34 -9.41
N ALA A 205 -7.44 -17.96 -8.14
CA ALA A 205 -6.28 -17.31 -7.58
C ALA A 205 -5.28 -18.33 -7.03
N GLU A 206 -4.00 -18.10 -7.28
CA GLU A 206 -2.92 -18.88 -6.68
C GLU A 206 -2.58 -18.30 -5.30
N PHE A 207 -3.09 -18.92 -4.24
CA PHE A 207 -2.84 -18.48 -2.87
C PHE A 207 -1.50 -18.99 -2.35
N ASP A 208 -0.79 -18.10 -1.67
CA ASP A 208 0.42 -18.43 -0.92
C ASP A 208 0.11 -19.17 0.39
N SER A 209 1.16 -19.59 1.09
CA SER A 209 1.05 -20.31 2.37
C SER A 209 0.37 -19.49 3.48
N LYS A 210 0.16 -18.18 3.28
CA LYS A 210 -0.52 -17.26 4.20
C LYS A 210 -1.96 -16.95 3.74
N GLY A 211 -2.46 -17.60 2.68
CA GLY A 211 -3.81 -17.39 2.16
C GLY A 211 -3.99 -16.07 1.44
N ARG A 212 -2.94 -15.52 0.82
CA ARG A 212 -3.01 -14.33 -0.05
C ARG A 212 -2.66 -14.64 -1.49
N ALA A 213 -3.23 -13.87 -2.42
CA ALA A 213 -2.94 -14.02 -3.84
C ALA A 213 -2.84 -12.67 -4.54
N VAL A 214 -1.93 -12.55 -5.52
CA VAL A 214 -1.95 -11.44 -6.48
C VAL A 214 -3.00 -11.77 -7.55
N VAL A 215 -3.97 -10.88 -7.73
CA VAL A 215 -5.08 -11.13 -8.66
C VAL A 215 -5.37 -9.92 -9.52
N ASN A 216 -5.73 -10.19 -10.77
CA ASN A 216 -6.27 -9.18 -11.66
C ASN A 216 -7.77 -9.04 -11.40
N VAL A 217 -8.16 -8.11 -10.52
CA VAL A 217 -9.59 -7.95 -10.17
C VAL A 217 -10.46 -7.59 -11.37
N ARG A 218 -9.89 -7.07 -12.48
CA ARG A 218 -10.63 -6.80 -13.74
C ARG A 218 -11.35 -8.04 -14.26
N TRP A 219 -10.90 -9.24 -13.90
CA TRP A 219 -11.55 -10.51 -14.27
C TRP A 219 -12.93 -10.68 -13.63
N VAL A 220 -13.21 -10.00 -12.51
CA VAL A 220 -14.46 -10.13 -11.77
C VAL A 220 -15.27 -8.83 -11.76
N ILE A 221 -14.62 -7.68 -11.53
CA ILE A 221 -15.33 -6.39 -11.52
C ILE A 221 -15.49 -5.78 -12.92
N GLY A 222 -14.76 -6.29 -13.92
CA GLY A 222 -14.79 -5.79 -15.30
C GLY A 222 -13.71 -4.75 -15.59
N LYS A 223 -13.30 -4.64 -16.86
CA LYS A 223 -12.19 -3.78 -17.30
C LYS A 223 -12.41 -2.28 -17.05
N GLY A 224 -13.66 -1.81 -17.07
CA GLY A 224 -14.02 -0.39 -16.89
C GLY A 224 -14.03 0.09 -15.43
N LYS A 225 -13.71 -0.78 -14.47
CA LYS A 225 -13.77 -0.49 -13.04
C LYS A 225 -12.42 -0.10 -12.42
N ILE A 226 -11.35 -0.03 -13.22
CA ILE A 226 -10.03 0.40 -12.73
C ILE A 226 -9.65 1.72 -13.39
N LEU A 227 -9.19 2.68 -12.58
CA LEU A 227 -8.67 3.96 -13.04
C LEU A 227 -7.20 4.12 -12.65
N PRO A 228 -6.38 4.79 -13.48
CA PRO A 228 -5.00 5.08 -13.12
C PRO A 228 -4.88 6.20 -12.07
N LEU A 229 -5.88 7.09 -12.00
CA LEU A 229 -5.90 8.24 -11.08
C LEU A 229 -7.32 8.75 -10.81
N THR A 230 -7.46 9.54 -9.74
CA THR A 230 -8.67 10.35 -9.46
C THR A 230 -8.30 11.60 -8.64
N THR A 231 -9.16 12.62 -8.67
CA THR A 231 -9.05 13.79 -7.79
C THR A 231 -9.82 13.52 -6.50
N LEU A 232 -9.10 13.47 -5.38
CA LEU A 232 -9.68 13.22 -4.07
C LEU A 232 -10.58 14.39 -3.64
N LYS A 233 -11.71 14.02 -3.02
CA LYS A 233 -12.67 14.94 -2.37
C LYS A 233 -12.95 14.55 -0.92
N LYS A 234 -12.87 13.26 -0.59
CA LYS A 234 -13.16 12.75 0.75
C LYS A 234 -12.03 11.84 1.24
N ALA A 235 -11.72 11.94 2.54
CA ALA A 235 -10.89 10.98 3.24
C ALA A 235 -11.70 10.34 4.37
N ILE A 236 -11.69 9.01 4.44
CA ILE A 236 -12.36 8.24 5.48
C ILE A 236 -11.28 7.51 6.28
N LEU A 237 -11.11 7.91 7.53
CA LEU A 237 -10.21 7.28 8.48
C LEU A 237 -10.97 6.18 9.22
N LEU A 238 -10.38 4.99 9.38
CA LEU A 238 -11.02 3.88 10.10
C LEU A 238 -10.35 3.65 11.45
N ARG A 239 -11.11 3.76 12.52
CA ARG A 239 -10.67 3.43 13.88
C ARG A 239 -11.53 2.30 14.43
N ARG A 240 -10.90 1.35 15.12
CA ARG A 240 -11.62 0.33 15.88
C ARG A 240 -11.68 0.78 17.33
N ASP A 241 -12.85 1.19 17.80
CA ASP A 241 -13.07 1.62 19.17
C ASP A 241 -14.26 0.88 19.79
N GLU A 242 -13.97 -0.10 20.65
CA GLU A 242 -14.99 -0.95 21.27
C GLU A 242 -15.69 -0.27 22.47
N GLY A 243 -15.13 0.84 22.97
CA GLY A 243 -15.67 1.57 24.13
C GLY A 243 -16.77 2.56 23.77
N GLU A 244 -16.88 2.95 22.50
CA GLU A 244 -17.77 4.02 22.04
C GLU A 244 -18.74 3.53 20.94
N ARG A 245 -20.00 4.00 20.97
CA ARG A 245 -21.07 3.56 20.06
C ARG A 245 -21.34 4.50 18.87
N TRP A 246 -20.48 5.48 18.60
CA TRP A 246 -20.64 6.32 17.41
C TRP A 246 -20.34 5.50 16.15
N VAL A 247 -20.98 5.87 15.04
CA VAL A 247 -20.80 5.19 13.76
C VAL A 247 -19.78 5.92 12.90
N PHE A 248 -19.97 7.23 12.71
CA PHE A 248 -18.99 8.10 12.07
C PHE A 248 -19.07 9.54 12.60
N ASN A 249 -17.97 10.29 12.47
CA ASN A 249 -17.88 11.71 12.80
C ASN A 249 -17.11 12.45 11.70
N LYS A 250 -17.44 13.72 11.46
CA LYS A 250 -16.62 14.60 10.61
C LYS A 250 -15.43 15.10 11.43
N LEU A 251 -14.25 15.16 10.82
CA LEU A 251 -13.03 15.64 11.46
C LEU A 251 -12.55 16.94 10.81
N SER A 252 -11.94 17.79 11.61
CA SER A 252 -11.04 18.83 11.12
C SER A 252 -9.73 18.22 10.60
N ALA A 253 -9.02 18.96 9.74
CA ALA A 253 -7.72 18.54 9.24
C ALA A 253 -6.69 18.33 10.37
N GLU A 254 -6.77 19.12 11.44
CA GLU A 254 -5.88 18.99 12.60
C GLU A 254 -6.14 17.69 13.39
N GLU A 255 -7.40 17.33 13.63
CA GLU A 255 -7.76 16.06 14.27
C GLU A 255 -7.34 14.86 13.41
N ALA A 256 -7.57 14.92 12.10
CA ALA A 256 -7.17 13.90 11.15
C ALA A 256 -5.64 13.71 11.09
N THR A 257 -4.89 14.81 11.08
CA THR A 257 -3.41 14.78 11.07
C THR A 257 -2.88 14.18 12.37
N ARG A 258 -3.40 14.60 13.53
CA ARG A 258 -3.01 14.02 14.83
C ARG A 258 -3.31 12.52 14.89
N TYR A 259 -4.47 12.11 14.41
CA TYR A 259 -4.83 10.69 14.38
C TYR A 259 -3.83 9.88 13.54
N ILE A 260 -3.52 10.33 12.32
CA ILE A 260 -2.64 9.56 11.44
C ILE A 260 -1.22 9.49 12.00
N GLU A 261 -0.72 10.58 12.60
CA GLU A 261 0.63 10.64 13.18
C GLU A 261 0.78 9.70 14.38
N VAL A 262 -0.20 9.69 15.30
CA VAL A 262 -0.22 8.76 16.45
C VAL A 262 -0.25 7.30 16.00
N ASN A 263 -0.81 7.03 14.82
CA ASN A 263 -0.88 5.69 14.22
C ASN A 263 0.25 5.43 13.21
N ASP A 264 1.39 6.12 13.32
CA ASP A 264 2.57 5.91 12.46
C ASP A 264 2.22 6.05 10.97
N PHE A 265 1.45 7.10 10.66
CA PHE A 265 0.86 7.41 9.35
C PHE A 265 0.02 6.27 8.75
N CYS A 266 -0.48 5.38 9.61
CA CYS A 266 -1.15 4.13 9.25
C CYS A 266 -0.31 3.25 8.32
N ASN A 267 1.01 3.42 8.31
CA ASN A 267 1.91 2.78 7.36
C ASN A 267 3.07 2.07 8.09
N PRO A 268 2.98 0.74 8.31
CA PRO A 268 4.02 0.00 9.02
C PRO A 268 5.29 -0.20 8.18
N HIS A 269 5.29 0.20 6.91
CA HIS A 269 6.34 -0.09 5.94
C HIS A 269 7.26 1.11 5.67
N LEU A 270 7.09 2.22 6.39
CA LEU A 270 7.95 3.40 6.25
C LEU A 270 9.41 3.05 6.60
N LEU A 271 10.31 3.27 5.65
CA LEU A 271 11.72 2.87 5.75
C LEU A 271 12.55 3.78 6.67
N VAL A 272 12.39 5.10 6.52
CA VAL A 272 13.13 6.11 7.28
C VAL A 272 12.16 6.89 8.14
N LYS A 273 12.43 6.99 9.45
CA LYS A 273 11.55 7.59 10.47
C LYS A 273 12.24 8.66 11.32
N ASP A 274 13.23 9.33 10.76
CA ASP A 274 13.85 10.48 11.42
C ASP A 274 12.87 11.65 11.55
N GLU A 275 13.26 12.67 12.31
CA GLU A 275 12.46 13.87 12.57
C GLU A 275 12.10 14.60 11.28
N ARG A 276 13.05 14.73 10.34
CA ARG A 276 12.84 15.40 9.05
C ARG A 276 11.76 14.69 8.22
N LYS A 277 11.81 13.37 8.13
CA LYS A 277 10.82 12.54 7.41
C LYS A 277 9.45 12.60 8.08
N THR A 278 9.43 12.58 9.39
CA THR A 278 8.19 12.72 10.17
C THR A 278 7.53 14.07 9.91
N ASP A 279 8.30 15.15 9.94
CA ASP A 279 7.84 16.50 9.63
C ASP A 279 7.32 16.65 8.21
N LEU A 280 8.01 16.06 7.23
CA LEU A 280 7.61 16.06 5.83
C LEU A 280 6.22 15.41 5.67
N ARG A 281 6.04 14.22 6.25
CA ARG A 281 4.78 13.48 6.19
C ARG A 281 3.67 14.19 6.96
N ARG A 282 3.96 14.77 8.13
CA ARG A 282 2.99 15.58 8.89
C ARG A 282 2.48 16.76 8.07
N LYS A 283 3.40 17.50 7.42
CA LYS A 283 3.03 18.62 6.52
C LYS A 283 2.18 18.16 5.35
N PHE A 284 2.56 17.05 4.71
CA PHE A 284 1.79 16.46 3.62
C PHE A 284 0.37 16.08 4.06
N PHE A 285 0.21 15.30 5.13
CA PHE A 285 -1.12 14.86 5.57
C PHE A 285 -1.99 16.03 6.03
N ARG A 286 -1.41 17.06 6.66
CA ARG A 286 -2.14 18.28 7.00
C ARG A 286 -2.70 18.95 5.75
N GLN A 287 -1.87 19.20 4.74
CA GLN A 287 -2.30 19.81 3.47
C GLN A 287 -3.31 18.94 2.73
N LEU A 288 -3.11 17.61 2.74
CA LEU A 288 -4.05 16.67 2.17
C LEU A 288 -5.43 16.79 2.84
N PHE A 289 -5.48 16.79 4.17
CA PHE A 289 -6.73 16.86 4.91
C PHE A 289 -7.38 18.25 4.88
N ASP A 290 -6.61 19.32 4.72
CA ASP A 290 -7.15 20.66 4.45
C ASP A 290 -7.89 20.72 3.11
N ALA A 291 -7.46 19.93 2.11
CA ALA A 291 -8.07 19.89 0.78
C ALA A 291 -9.27 18.93 0.66
N LEU A 292 -9.60 18.16 1.71
CA LEU A 292 -10.60 17.09 1.66
C LEU A 292 -11.66 17.23 2.76
N GLU A 293 -12.86 16.70 2.51
CA GLU A 293 -13.79 16.44 3.60
C GLU A 293 -13.37 15.15 4.33
N VAL A 294 -13.00 15.28 5.60
CA VAL A 294 -12.48 14.15 6.37
C VAL A 294 -13.51 13.61 7.35
N TYR A 295 -13.63 12.29 7.37
CA TYR A 295 -14.52 11.55 8.26
C TYR A 295 -13.74 10.47 8.99
N MET A 296 -14.18 10.13 10.19
CA MET A 296 -13.76 8.96 10.93
C MET A 296 -14.93 7.99 11.01
N VAL A 297 -14.71 6.70 10.76
CA VAL A 297 -15.70 5.63 10.91
C VAL A 297 -15.22 4.62 11.95
N ASN A 298 -16.11 4.25 12.88
CA ASN A 298 -15.80 3.27 13.92
C ASN A 298 -16.10 1.86 13.42
N THR A 299 -15.04 1.09 13.14
CA THR A 299 -15.14 -0.29 12.64
C THR A 299 -15.20 -1.35 13.73
N ALA A 300 -15.39 -0.96 15.00
CA ALA A 300 -15.86 -1.86 16.05
C ALA A 300 -17.35 -2.23 15.89
N ASN A 301 -18.12 -1.39 15.22
CA ASN A 301 -19.52 -1.69 14.87
C ASN A 301 -19.60 -2.85 13.87
N PRO A 302 -20.76 -3.53 13.77
CA PRO A 302 -20.98 -4.54 12.74
C PRO A 302 -20.62 -4.05 11.34
N ILE A 303 -20.07 -4.94 10.51
CA ILE A 303 -19.58 -4.60 9.16
C ILE A 303 -20.68 -3.92 8.33
N SER A 304 -21.93 -4.40 8.42
CA SER A 304 -23.08 -3.81 7.73
C SER A 304 -23.31 -2.34 8.11
N GLN A 305 -23.24 -2.02 9.41
CA GLN A 305 -23.45 -0.66 9.91
C GLN A 305 -22.30 0.26 9.51
N SER A 306 -21.06 -0.19 9.69
CA SER A 306 -19.87 0.57 9.30
C SER A 306 -19.82 0.81 7.77
N HIS A 307 -20.22 -0.20 6.99
CA HIS A 307 -20.25 -0.08 5.54
C HIS A 307 -21.36 0.84 5.04
N GLU A 308 -22.54 0.82 5.67
CA GLU A 308 -23.62 1.73 5.33
C GLU A 308 -23.25 3.19 5.63
N ALA A 309 -22.56 3.44 6.75
CA ALA A 309 -22.01 4.77 7.04
C ALA A 309 -21.00 5.23 5.99
N ILE A 310 -20.12 4.34 5.51
CA ILE A 310 -19.19 4.67 4.42
C ILE A 310 -19.98 5.02 3.14
N LYS A 311 -21.04 4.28 2.82
CA LYS A 311 -21.92 4.60 1.68
C LYS A 311 -22.59 5.97 1.84
N GLU A 312 -23.15 6.24 3.01
CA GLU A 312 -23.77 7.53 3.34
C GLU A 312 -22.78 8.69 3.17
N ILE A 313 -21.56 8.57 3.72
CA ILE A 313 -20.49 9.55 3.54
C ILE A 313 -20.16 9.77 2.07
N LEU A 314 -20.17 8.72 1.25
CA LEU A 314 -19.86 8.79 -0.18
C LEU A 314 -21.06 9.21 -1.05
N GLY A 315 -22.27 9.31 -0.49
CA GLY A 315 -23.50 9.61 -1.23
C GLY A 315 -23.94 8.45 -2.12
N GLN A 316 -23.87 7.22 -1.60
CA GLN A 316 -24.25 5.96 -2.25
C GLN A 316 -25.35 5.21 -1.48
#